data_AF-A0A1G8CSU0-F1
#
_entry.id   AF-A0A1G8CSU0-F1
#
_cell.length_a   1.000
_cell.length_b   1.000
_cell.length_c   1.000
_cell.angle_alpha   90.00
_cell.angle_beta   90.00
_cell.angle_gamma   90.00
#
_symmetry.space_group_name_H-M   'P 1'
#
loop_
_entity.id
_entity.type
_entity.pdbx_description
1 polymer ?
#
loop_
_entity_poly.entity_id
_entity_poly.type
_entity_poly.pdbx_seq_one_letter_code
_entity_poly.pdbx_strand_id
1 'polypeptide(L)'
;MNHFKEQWIKYKLSELHPNDLIHYGKLYGITVSYEEAAKLLELVQTSSWSIDDKQSLHNLLEKAEKIVAPQTYALMQELFNHFIGDL
;
A
#
# COMPACT_ATOMS: atom_id res chain seq x y z
N MET A 1 15.94 16.60 2.83
CA MET A 1 15.27 15.31 2.60
C MET A 1 15.33 14.99 1.11
N ASN A 2 15.65 13.76 0.69
CA ASN A 2 15.78 13.46 -0.74
C ASN A 2 14.38 13.34 -1.37
N HIS A 3 13.81 14.46 -1.83
CA HIS A 3 12.65 14.49 -2.74
C HIS A 3 12.80 13.47 -3.88
N PHE A 4 14.05 13.22 -4.30
CA PHE A 4 14.41 12.16 -5.23
C PHE A 4 13.92 10.76 -4.82
N LYS A 5 14.04 10.36 -3.56
CA LYS A 5 13.61 9.04 -3.08
C LYS A 5 12.10 8.88 -3.17
N GLU A 6 11.34 9.87 -2.70
CA GLU A 6 9.87 9.84 -2.76
C GLU A 6 9.39 9.80 -4.22
N GLN A 7 9.95 10.65 -5.09
CA GLN A 7 9.59 10.68 -6.50
C GLN A 7 9.93 9.36 -7.20
N TRP A 8 11.08 8.75 -6.88
CA TRP A 8 11.46 7.46 -7.44
C TRP A 8 10.51 6.34 -7.00
N ILE A 9 10.07 6.36 -5.74
CA ILE A 9 9.11 5.38 -5.22
C ILE A 9 7.73 5.59 -5.85
N LYS A 10 7.24 6.82 -5.95
CA LYS A 10 5.99 7.14 -6.67
C LYS A 10 6.04 6.72 -8.13
N TYR A 11 7.17 6.95 -8.80
CA TYR A 11 7.40 6.48 -10.17
C TYR A 11 7.34 4.95 -10.25
N LYS A 12 8.04 4.23 -9.35
CA LYS A 12 8.00 2.77 -9.33
C LYS A 12 6.61 2.22 -9.07
N LEU A 13 5.85 2.81 -8.15
CA LEU A 13 4.46 2.45 -7.87
C LEU A 13 3.54 2.72 -9.07
N SER A 14 3.84 3.73 -9.91
CA SER A 14 3.09 3.98 -11.13
C SER A 14 3.32 2.93 -12.23
N GLU A 15 4.46 2.24 -12.21
CA GLU A 15 4.78 1.15 -13.14
C GLU A 15 4.26 -0.22 -12.67
N LEU A 16 3.83 -0.34 -11.41
CA LEU A 16 3.31 -1.60 -10.88
C LEU A 16 1.96 -1.94 -11.51
N HIS A 17 1.71 -3.25 -11.62
CA HIS A 17 0.43 -3.80 -12.06
C HIS A 17 -0.25 -4.52 -10.89
N PRO A 18 -1.58 -4.72 -10.95
CA PRO A 18 -2.31 -5.46 -9.91
C PRO A 18 -1.75 -6.87 -9.66
N ASN A 19 -1.22 -7.52 -10.71
CA ASN A 19 -0.56 -8.82 -10.59
C ASN A 19 0.71 -8.79 -9.74
N ASP A 20 1.45 -7.67 -9.77
CA ASP A 20 2.65 -7.50 -8.93
C ASP A 20 2.23 -7.38 -7.46
N LEU A 21 1.16 -6.63 -7.18
CA LEU A 21 0.57 -6.54 -5.83
C LEU A 21 0.09 -7.89 -5.31
N ILE A 22 -0.57 -8.70 -6.15
CA ILE A 22 -0.97 -10.07 -5.80
C ILE A 22 0.27 -10.92 -5.52
N HIS A 23 1.32 -10.80 -6.34
CA HIS A 23 2.56 -11.55 -6.15
C HIS A 23 3.24 -11.19 -4.83
N TYR A 24 3.42 -9.90 -4.54
CA TYR A 24 4.01 -9.44 -3.28
C TYR A 24 3.15 -9.82 -2.08
N GLY A 25 1.82 -9.67 -2.18
CA GLY A 25 0.90 -10.09 -1.14
C GLY A 25 1.12 -11.56 -0.76
N LYS A 26 1.22 -12.45 -1.75
CA LYS A 26 1.48 -13.88 -1.52
C LYS A 26 2.78 -14.16 -0.77
N LEU A 27 3.83 -13.38 -1.00
CA LEU A 27 5.11 -13.52 -0.27
C LEU A 27 4.96 -13.25 1.23
N TYR A 28 3.98 -12.43 1.60
CA TYR A 28 3.66 -12.08 2.99
C TYR A 28 2.40 -12.77 3.52
N GLY A 29 1.88 -13.79 2.82
CA GLY A 29 0.66 -14.51 3.22
C GLY A 29 -0.65 -13.76 2.99
N ILE A 30 -0.61 -12.62 2.31
CA ILE A 30 -1.79 -11.83 1.96
C ILE A 30 -2.36 -12.32 0.62
N THR A 31 -3.63 -12.71 0.62
CA THR A 31 -4.34 -13.05 -0.60
C THR A 31 -5.32 -11.93 -0.94
N VAL A 32 -5.05 -11.22 -2.04
CA VAL A 32 -5.93 -10.23 -2.64
C VAL A 32 -6.39 -10.71 -4.01
N SER A 33 -7.63 -10.42 -4.36
CA SER A 33 -8.14 -10.58 -5.72
C SER A 33 -7.53 -9.54 -6.66
N TYR A 34 -7.63 -9.78 -7.97
CA TYR A 34 -7.20 -8.82 -8.98
C TYR A 34 -7.93 -7.48 -8.86
N GLU A 35 -9.24 -7.50 -8.57
CA GLU A 35 -10.04 -6.28 -8.40
C GLU A 35 -9.64 -5.48 -7.15
N GLU A 36 -9.39 -6.15 -6.02
CA GLU A 36 -8.87 -5.52 -4.80
C GLU A 36 -7.49 -4.91 -5.06
N ALA A 37 -6.59 -5.66 -5.70
CA ALA A 37 -5.25 -5.19 -6.03
C ALA A 37 -5.28 -3.98 -6.98
N ALA A 38 -6.19 -3.96 -7.96
CA ALA A 38 -6.37 -2.83 -8.87
C ALA A 38 -6.85 -1.58 -8.12
N LYS A 39 -7.85 -1.72 -7.24
CA LYS A 39 -8.36 -0.61 -6.42
C LYS A 39 -7.34 -0.10 -5.42
N LEU A 40 -6.54 -0.99 -4.80
CA LEU A 40 -5.44 -0.61 -3.91
C LEU A 40 -4.36 0.16 -4.67
N LEU A 41 -3.99 -0.31 -5.85
CA LEU A 41 -3.00 0.36 -6.68
C LEU A 41 -3.48 1.75 -7.10
N GLU A 42 -4.73 1.86 -7.56
CA GLU A 42 -5.36 3.14 -7.89
C GLU A 42 -5.40 4.09 -6.69
N LEU A 43 -5.77 3.58 -5.51
CA LEU A 43 -5.77 4.35 -4.26
C LEU A 43 -4.39 4.95 -3.97
N VAL A 44 -3.33 4.13 -4.07
CA VAL A 44 -1.94 4.57 -3.81
C VAL A 44 -1.45 5.55 -4.89
N GLN A 45 -1.83 5.36 -6.15
CA GLN A 45 -1.40 6.22 -7.26
C GLN A 45 -2.11 7.58 -7.27
N THR A 46 -3.36 7.63 -6.81
CA THR A 46 -4.20 8.86 -6.85
C THR A 46 -4.19 9.64 -5.54
N SER A 47 -3.90 8.98 -4.40
CA SER A 47 -3.85 9.65 -3.11
C SER A 47 -2.58 10.47 -2.95
N SER A 48 -2.71 11.62 -2.28
CA SER A 48 -1.56 12.39 -1.82
C SER A 48 -1.02 11.79 -0.52
N TRP A 49 0.18 11.23 -0.57
CA TRP A 49 0.92 10.72 0.59
C TRP A 49 2.41 11.03 0.44
N SER A 50 3.14 11.01 1.56
CA SER A 50 4.59 11.15 1.64
C SER A 50 5.16 10.04 2.52
N ILE A 51 6.33 9.53 2.13
CA ILE A 51 7.00 8.41 2.84
C ILE A 51 7.44 8.83 4.25
N ASP A 52 7.82 10.10 4.38
CA ASP A 52 8.32 10.67 5.63
C ASP A 52 7.17 11.14 6.53
N ASP A 53 5.93 11.19 6.02
CA ASP A 53 4.73 11.57 6.77
C ASP A 53 3.88 10.33 7.11
N LYS A 54 4.11 9.80 8.31
CA LYS A 54 3.36 8.66 8.86
C LYS A 54 1.85 8.88 8.88
N GLN A 55 1.38 10.10 9.14
CA GLN A 55 -0.05 10.38 9.17
C GLN A 55 -0.67 10.19 7.78
N SER A 56 0.03 10.66 6.73
CA SER A 56 -0.45 10.46 5.36
C SER A 56 -0.51 8.99 4.95
N LEU A 57 0.47 8.20 5.38
CA LEU A 57 0.52 6.76 5.14
C LEU A 57 -0.57 6.02 5.94
N HIS A 58 -0.83 6.43 7.17
CA HIS A 58 -1.92 5.87 7.97
C HIS A 58 -3.28 6.16 7.34
N ASN A 59 -3.53 7.40 6.91
CA ASN A 59 -4.76 7.76 6.19
C ASN A 59 -4.93 6.95 4.89
N LEU A 60 -3.83 6.53 4.26
CA LEU A 60 -3.86 5.66 3.08
C LEU A 60 -4.27 4.23 3.45
N LEU A 61 -3.73 3.71 4.56
CA LEU A 61 -4.07 2.40 5.10
C LEU A 61 -5.56 2.33 5.49
N GLU A 62 -6.08 3.32 6.21
CA GLU A 62 -7.51 3.37 6.59
C GLU A 62 -8.44 3.34 5.36
N LYS A 63 -8.03 3.98 4.26
CA LYS A 63 -8.80 3.92 3.00
C LYS A 63 -8.76 2.52 2.37
N ALA A 64 -7.67 1.78 2.55
CA ALA A 64 -7.53 0.40 2.08
C ALA A 64 -8.48 -0.57 2.80
N GLU A 65 -8.86 -0.30 4.07
CA GLU A 65 -9.84 -1.09 4.83
C GLU A 65 -11.16 -1.28 4.08
N LYS A 66 -11.61 -0.24 3.36
CA LYS A 66 -12.87 -0.27 2.60
C LYS A 66 -12.77 -1.03 1.28
N ILE A 67 -11.55 -1.39 0.86
CA ILE A 67 -11.28 -2.02 -0.43
C ILE A 67 -11.13 -3.54 -0.27
N VAL A 68 -10.48 -3.97 0.80
CA VAL A 68 -10.10 -5.39 0.99
C VAL A 68 -10.95 -6.08 2.06
N ALA A 69 -10.92 -7.41 2.05
CA ALA A 69 -11.51 -8.20 3.12
C ALA A 69 -10.87 -7.89 4.50
N PRO A 70 -11.62 -7.98 5.62
CA PRO A 70 -11.10 -7.68 6.96
C PRO A 70 -9.85 -8.48 7.34
N GLN A 71 -9.77 -9.76 6.96
CA GLN A 71 -8.56 -10.56 7.24
C GLN A 71 -7.32 -10.06 6.47
N THR A 72 -7.51 -9.56 5.26
CA THR A 72 -6.44 -9.00 4.42
C THR A 72 -5.99 -7.67 5.01
N TYR A 73 -6.94 -6.85 5.47
CA TYR A 73 -6.65 -5.59 6.12
C TYR A 73 -5.82 -5.77 7.39
N ALA A 74 -6.16 -6.74 8.25
CA ALA A 74 -5.39 -7.03 9.47
C ALA A 74 -3.92 -7.36 9.15
N LEU A 75 -3.68 -8.20 8.13
CA LEU A 75 -2.31 -8.51 7.69
C LEU A 75 -1.60 -7.28 7.10
N MET A 76 -2.31 -6.44 6.36
CA MET A 76 -1.75 -5.18 5.85
C MET A 76 -1.35 -4.24 7.00
N GLN A 77 -2.14 -4.17 8.08
CA GLN A 77 -1.80 -3.39 9.28
C GLN A 77 -0.56 -3.95 9.97
N GLU A 78 -0.44 -5.28 10.08
CA GLU A 78 0.77 -5.91 10.64
C GLU A 78 2.02 -5.58 9.82
N LEU A 79 1.95 -5.66 8.48
CA LEU A 79 3.07 -5.27 7.62
C LEU A 79 3.36 -3.79 7.72
N PHE A 80 2.34 -2.94 7.81
CA PHE A 80 2.51 -1.51 7.98
C PHE A 80 3.28 -1.20 9.26
N ASN A 81 2.88 -1.79 10.39
CA ASN A 81 3.58 -1.62 11.67
C ASN A 81 5.02 -2.15 11.59
N HIS A 82 5.25 -3.26 10.87
CA HIS A 82 6.58 -3.84 10.71
C HIS A 82 7.55 -2.94 9.90
N PHE A 83 7.07 -2.29 8.83
CA PHE A 83 7.93 -1.55 7.90
C PHE A 83 7.94 -0.03 8.11
N ILE A 84 6.85 0.56 8.61
CA ILE A 84 6.68 2.01 8.81
C ILE A 84 6.75 2.38 10.31
N GLY A 85 6.42 1.43 11.18
CA GLY A 85 6.34 1.60 12.63
C GLY A 85 4.90 1.73 13.12
N ASP A 86 4.72 1.60 14.44
CA ASP A 86 3.40 1.54 15.08
C ASP A 86 2.51 2.76 14.73
N LEU A 87 1.22 2.46 14.59
CA LEU A 87 0.10 3.40 14.47
C LEU A 87 -0.16 4.17 15.77
#